data_AF-A0A239KR12-F1
#
_entry.id   AF-A0A239KR12-F1
#
_cell.length_a   1.000
_cell.length_b   1.000
_cell.length_c   1.000
_cell.angle_alpha   90.00
_cell.angle_beta   90.00
_cell.angle_gamma   90.00
#
_symmetry.space_group_name_H-M   'P 1'
#
loop_
_entity.id
_entity.type
_entity.pdbx_description
1 polymer ?
#
loop_
_entity_poly.entity_id
_entity_poly.type
_entity_poly.pdbx_seq_one_letter_code
_entity_poly.pdbx_strand_id
1 'polypeptide(L)'
;MAKKDDGPQNGGEIIKPDFERAIKVITNDLNPLLEKSAKVRGDQAAGWKVIEDDCHCNKKAAKDFHKLLRMDPELRDDYFRTLRGLLDVSGLGITRDLVDEAEGADNEPIIPTKEPTRPELATVQ
;
A
#
# COMPACT_ATOMS: atom_id res chain seq x y z
N MET A 1 36.94 3.67 -30.00
CA MET A 1 35.79 2.90 -29.48
C MET A 1 36.25 1.46 -29.30
N ALA A 2 36.71 1.11 -28.09
CA ALA A 2 37.22 -0.23 -27.80
C ALA A 2 36.07 -1.12 -27.30
N LYS A 3 35.80 -2.21 -28.02
CA LYS A 3 34.97 -3.32 -27.53
C LYS A 3 35.67 -3.90 -26.31
N LYS A 4 34.97 -4.02 -25.19
CA LYS A 4 35.45 -4.82 -24.05
C LYS A 4 35.27 -6.29 -24.42
N ASP A 5 36.40 -6.96 -24.58
CA ASP A 5 36.52 -8.41 -24.47
C ASP A 5 36.15 -8.80 -23.03
N ASP A 6 34.98 -9.41 -22.85
CA ASP A 6 34.68 -10.15 -21.63
C ASP A 6 35.25 -11.57 -21.80
N GLY A 7 36.55 -11.68 -21.51
CA GLY A 7 37.20 -12.98 -21.29
C GLY A 7 36.58 -13.73 -20.10
N PRO A 8 36.73 -15.07 -20.05
CA PRO A 8 35.95 -15.92 -19.17
C PRO A 8 36.24 -15.62 -17.69
N GLN A 9 35.19 -15.18 -16.99
CA GLN A 9 35.21 -14.98 -15.54
C GLN A 9 35.22 -16.34 -14.83
N ASN A 10 36.35 -16.62 -14.17
CA ASN A 10 36.52 -17.52 -13.01
C ASN A 10 35.99 -18.96 -13.11
N GLY A 11 36.92 -19.92 -13.12
CA GLY A 11 36.71 -21.37 -13.17
C GLY A 11 36.07 -21.99 -11.93
N GLY A 12 34.85 -21.58 -11.59
CA GLY A 12 33.90 -22.45 -10.88
C GLY A 12 33.26 -23.41 -11.88
N GLU A 13 32.95 -24.63 -11.44
CA GLU A 13 32.17 -25.57 -12.26
C GLU A 13 30.85 -24.90 -12.66
N ILE A 14 30.66 -24.63 -13.95
CA ILE A 14 29.42 -24.04 -14.46
C ILE A 14 28.34 -25.10 -14.24
N ILE A 15 27.55 -24.95 -13.18
CA ILE A 15 26.40 -25.81 -12.91
C ILE A 15 25.48 -25.71 -14.13
N LYS A 16 25.39 -26.82 -14.89
CA LYS A 16 24.52 -26.86 -16.06
C LYS A 16 23.07 -26.67 -15.60
N PRO A 17 22.32 -25.74 -16.21
CA PRO A 17 20.92 -25.55 -15.84
C PRO A 17 20.11 -26.84 -16.02
N ASP A 18 19.35 -27.22 -14.99
CA ASP A 18 18.42 -28.35 -15.05
C ASP A 18 17.06 -27.86 -15.54
N PHE A 19 16.91 -27.84 -16.87
CA PHE A 19 15.72 -27.35 -17.54
C PHE A 19 14.50 -28.25 -17.31
N GLU A 20 14.68 -29.56 -17.17
CA GLU A 20 13.56 -30.49 -16.92
C GLU A 20 12.95 -30.27 -15.55
N ARG A 21 13.80 -30.11 -14.52
CA ARG A 21 13.32 -29.77 -13.18
C ARG A 21 12.70 -28.38 -13.14
N ALA A 22 13.28 -27.40 -13.85
CA ALA A 22 12.68 -26.06 -13.95
C ALA A 22 11.27 -26.11 -14.54
N ILE A 23 11.04 -26.88 -15.61
CA ILE A 23 9.71 -27.07 -16.19
C ILE A 23 8.76 -27.72 -15.17
N LYS A 24 9.20 -28.76 -14.45
CA LYS A 24 8.37 -29.40 -13.41
C LYS A 24 7.99 -28.44 -12.29
N VAL A 25 8.92 -27.62 -11.81
CA VAL A 25 8.66 -26.60 -10.78
C VAL A 25 7.70 -25.54 -11.32
N ILE A 26 7.90 -25.06 -12.55
CA ILE A 26 7.01 -24.08 -13.18
C ILE A 26 5.58 -24.64 -13.29
N THR A 27 5.42 -25.84 -13.82
CA THR A 27 4.11 -26.42 -14.09
C THR A 27 3.38 -26.88 -12.83
N ASN A 28 4.08 -27.53 -11.89
CA ASN A 28 3.44 -28.19 -10.76
C ASN A 28 3.38 -27.32 -9.50
N ASP A 29 4.37 -26.44 -9.30
CA ASP A 29 4.48 -25.65 -8.08
C ASP A 29 4.12 -24.18 -8.35
N LEU A 30 4.71 -23.57 -9.39
CA LEU A 30 4.58 -22.14 -9.63
C LEU A 30 3.25 -21.76 -10.28
N ASN A 31 2.84 -22.42 -11.36
CA ASN A 31 1.61 -22.10 -12.09
C ASN A 31 0.37 -22.13 -11.17
N PRO A 32 0.16 -23.16 -10.32
CA PRO A 32 -0.98 -23.16 -9.39
C PRO A 32 -0.93 -22.01 -8.36
N LEU A 33 0.27 -21.60 -7.91
CA LEU A 33 0.43 -20.45 -7.02
C LEU A 33 0.11 -19.14 -7.75
N LEU A 34 0.54 -19.01 -9.01
CA LEU A 34 0.25 -17.85 -9.85
C LEU A 34 -1.25 -17.73 -10.14
N GLU A 35 -1.94 -18.83 -10.43
CA GLU A 35 -3.40 -18.86 -10.63
C GLU A 35 -4.16 -18.46 -9.36
N LYS A 36 -3.78 -19.01 -8.21
CA LYS A 36 -4.34 -18.61 -6.91
C LYS A 36 -4.10 -17.13 -6.63
N SER A 37 -2.89 -16.64 -6.89
CA SER A 37 -2.56 -15.21 -6.74
C SER A 37 -3.40 -14.34 -7.68
N ALA A 38 -3.61 -14.77 -8.93
CA ALA A 38 -4.43 -14.06 -9.89
C ALA A 38 -5.88 -13.94 -9.42
N LYS A 39 -6.45 -15.03 -8.88
CA LYS A 39 -7.79 -15.00 -8.27
C LYS A 39 -7.87 -14.02 -7.10
N VAL A 40 -6.92 -14.12 -6.15
CA VAL A 40 -6.88 -13.21 -4.98
C VAL A 40 -6.74 -11.74 -5.42
N ARG A 41 -5.92 -11.46 -6.44
CA ARG A 41 -5.79 -10.11 -7.01
C ARG A 41 -7.09 -9.65 -7.66
N GLY A 42 -7.81 -10.54 -8.34
CA GLY A 42 -9.13 -10.28 -8.90
C GLY A 42 -10.16 -9.94 -7.82
N ASP A 43 -10.23 -10.74 -6.76
CA ASP A 43 -11.14 -10.52 -5.63
C ASP A 43 -10.82 -9.20 -4.91
N GLN A 44 -9.53 -8.89 -4.70
CA GLN A 44 -9.09 -7.60 -4.18
C GLN A 44 -9.52 -6.45 -5.10
N ALA A 45 -9.34 -6.58 -6.41
CA ALA A 45 -9.73 -5.56 -7.38
C ALA A 45 -11.24 -5.31 -7.37
N ALA A 46 -12.05 -6.37 -7.22
CA ALA A 46 -13.49 -6.28 -7.07
C ALA A 46 -13.88 -5.55 -5.77
N GLY A 47 -13.26 -5.90 -4.63
CA GLY A 47 -13.48 -5.18 -3.37
C GLY A 47 -13.15 -3.69 -3.46
N TRP A 48 -12.08 -3.33 -4.17
CA TRP A 48 -11.77 -1.91 -4.42
C TRP A 48 -12.75 -1.22 -5.38
N LYS A 49 -13.44 -1.96 -6.24
CA LYS A 49 -14.51 -1.38 -7.09
C LYS A 49 -15.77 -1.12 -6.27
N VAL A 50 -16.13 -1.99 -5.32
CA VAL A 50 -17.25 -1.73 -4.39
C VAL A 50 -17.06 -0.40 -3.65
N ILE A 51 -15.85 -0.13 -3.15
CA ILE A 51 -15.54 1.15 -2.48
C ILE A 51 -15.70 2.36 -3.43
N GLU A 52 -15.38 2.20 -4.70
CA GLU A 52 -15.43 3.26 -5.71
C GLU A 52 -16.87 3.49 -6.21
N ASP A 53 -17.54 2.42 -6.61
CA ASP A 53 -18.80 2.44 -7.34
C ASP A 53 -20.00 2.49 -6.37
N ASP A 54 -19.97 1.68 -5.30
CA ASP A 54 -21.11 1.54 -4.36
C ASP A 54 -20.97 2.44 -3.12
N CYS A 55 -19.73 2.72 -2.68
CA CYS A 55 -19.47 3.63 -1.56
C CYS A 55 -19.08 5.05 -2.00
N HIS A 56 -19.00 5.31 -3.31
CA HIS A 56 -18.70 6.62 -3.90
C HIS A 56 -17.41 7.27 -3.35
N CYS A 57 -16.43 6.46 -2.94
CA CYS A 57 -15.18 6.94 -2.37
C CYS A 57 -14.06 6.95 -3.41
N ASN A 58 -13.12 7.89 -3.28
CA ASN A 58 -11.90 7.84 -4.10
C ASN A 58 -11.07 6.59 -3.76
N LYS A 59 -10.98 5.66 -4.71
CA LYS A 59 -10.28 4.39 -4.55
C LYS A 59 -8.80 4.51 -4.18
N LYS A 60 -8.10 5.52 -4.70
CA LYS A 60 -6.70 5.73 -4.37
C LYS A 60 -6.55 6.17 -2.91
N ALA A 61 -7.39 7.11 -2.47
CA ALA A 61 -7.42 7.54 -1.08
C ALA A 61 -7.73 6.37 -0.13
N ALA A 62 -8.72 5.53 -0.47
CA ALA A 62 -9.07 4.34 0.32
C ALA A 62 -7.91 3.33 0.42
N LYS A 63 -7.14 3.12 -0.65
CA LYS A 63 -5.94 2.27 -0.62
C LYS A 63 -4.83 2.86 0.24
N ASP A 64 -4.62 4.17 0.18
CA ASP A 64 -3.63 4.83 1.02
C ASP A 64 -4.04 4.78 2.49
N PHE A 65 -5.33 4.99 2.80
CA PHE A 65 -5.89 4.75 4.13
C PHE A 65 -5.71 3.31 4.62
N HIS A 66 -5.93 2.31 3.76
CA HIS A 66 -5.69 0.90 4.11
C HIS A 66 -4.23 0.63 4.51
N LYS A 67 -3.25 1.31 3.90
CA LYS A 67 -1.84 1.22 4.34
C LYS A 67 -1.65 1.84 5.71
N LEU A 68 -2.26 3.00 5.97
CA LEU A 68 -2.19 3.69 7.26
C LEU A 68 -2.82 2.86 8.39
N LEU A 69 -3.91 2.14 8.13
CA LEU A 69 -4.52 1.23 9.11
C LEU A 69 -3.58 0.12 9.59
N ARG A 70 -2.61 -0.29 8.77
CA ARG A 70 -1.67 -1.39 9.04
C ARG A 70 -0.33 -0.91 9.57
N MET A 71 -0.13 0.40 9.67
CA MET A 71 1.10 1.01 10.17
C MET A 71 1.10 1.03 11.70
N ASP A 72 2.29 0.93 12.29
CA ASP A 72 2.45 1.09 13.73
C ASP A 72 1.91 2.46 14.19
N PRO A 73 1.22 2.53 15.35
CA PRO A 73 0.55 3.77 15.78
C PRO A 73 1.49 4.98 15.85
N GLU A 74 2.72 4.81 16.33
CA GLU A 74 3.70 5.90 16.44
C GLU A 74 4.12 6.44 15.06
N LEU A 75 4.42 5.54 14.11
CA LEU A 75 4.74 5.90 12.73
C LEU A 75 3.55 6.55 12.02
N ARG A 76 2.34 6.07 12.32
CA ARG A 76 1.10 6.63 11.77
C ARG A 76 0.85 8.05 12.28
N ASP A 77 1.08 8.30 13.56
CA ASP A 77 0.92 9.64 14.14
C ASP A 77 1.97 10.62 13.59
N ASP A 78 3.22 10.19 13.42
CA ASP A 78 4.26 10.97 12.75
C ASP A 78 3.91 11.29 11.29
N TYR A 79 3.38 10.29 10.56
CA TYR A 79 2.86 10.47 9.21
C TYR A 79 1.76 11.53 9.18
N PHE A 80 0.78 11.48 10.10
CA PHE A 80 -0.29 12.46 10.15
C PHE A 80 0.21 13.87 10.47
N ARG A 81 1.17 14.02 11.39
CA ARG A 81 1.79 15.32 11.70
C ARG A 81 2.52 15.89 10.49
N THR A 82 3.29 15.06 9.80
CA THR A 82 4.04 15.45 8.60
C THR A 82 3.09 15.82 7.46
N LEU A 83 2.09 15.00 7.18
CA LEU A 83 1.11 15.25 6.13
C LEU A 83 0.34 16.56 6.40
N ARG A 84 -0.10 16.78 7.64
CA ARG A 84 -0.75 18.04 8.02
C ARG A 84 0.13 19.26 7.73
N GLY A 85 1.39 19.23 8.18
CA GLY A 85 2.32 20.34 7.94
C GLY A 85 2.56 20.60 6.45
N LEU A 86 2.61 19.55 5.63
CA LEU A 86 2.73 19.68 4.17
C LEU A 86 1.49 20.30 3.53
N LEU A 87 0.29 19.90 3.94
CA LEU A 87 -0.97 20.49 3.45
C LEU A 87 -1.06 21.97 3.82
N ASP A 88 -0.74 22.31 5.07
CA ASP A 88 -0.77 23.68 5.59
C ASP A 88 0.17 24.60 4.81
N VAL A 89 1.42 24.18 4.56
CA VAL A 89 2.42 25.01 3.85
C VAL A 89 2.15 25.09 2.34
N SER A 90 1.61 24.03 1.73
CA SER A 90 1.35 24.00 0.28
C SER A 90 0.06 24.70 -0.13
N GLY A 91 -0.85 24.97 0.81
CA GLY A 91 -2.19 25.48 0.51
C GLY A 91 -3.08 24.46 -0.19
N LEU A 92 -2.71 23.17 -0.18
CA LEU A 92 -3.53 22.09 -0.71
C LEU A 92 -4.66 21.78 0.27
N GLY A 93 -5.90 21.87 -0.20
CA GLY A 93 -7.10 21.61 0.59
C GLY A 93 -8.29 21.26 -0.29
N ILE A 94 -9.42 20.96 0.35
CA ILE A 94 -10.69 20.75 -0.36
C ILE A 94 -11.26 22.13 -0.72
N THR A 95 -11.50 22.36 -2.01
CA THR A 95 -12.17 23.57 -2.49
C THR A 95 -13.64 23.50 -2.09
N ARG A 96 -14.15 24.55 -1.43
CA ARG A 96 -15.59 24.65 -1.15
C ARG A 96 -16.38 24.71 -2.44
N ASP A 97 -17.39 23.85 -2.57
CA ASP A 97 -18.35 23.92 -3.66
C ASP A 97 -19.77 24.31 -3.17
N LEU A 98 -20.68 24.52 -4.13
CA LEU A 98 -22.06 24.92 -3.84
C LEU A 98 -22.86 23.85 -3.08
N VAL A 99 -22.38 22.60 -3.06
CA VAL A 99 -23.00 21.51 -2.30
C VAL A 99 -22.58 21.62 -0.84
N ASP A 100 -21.30 21.90 -0.57
CA ASP A 100 -20.78 22.16 0.78
C ASP A 100 -21.47 23.36 1.45
N GLU A 101 -21.75 24.42 0.68
CA GLU A 101 -22.47 25.61 1.16
C GLU A 101 -23.95 25.33 1.48
N ALA A 102 -24.58 24.39 0.77
CA ALA A 102 -25.97 23.99 0.97
C ALA A 102 -26.14 23.02 2.15
N GLU A 103 -25.14 22.17 2.43
CA GLU A 103 -25.15 21.23 3.57
C GLU A 103 -24.75 21.88 4.90
N GLY A 104 -24.31 23.14 4.91
CA GLY A 104 -24.02 23.89 6.13
C GLY A 104 -22.89 23.30 6.97
N ALA A 105 -22.03 22.48 6.38
CA ALA A 105 -20.94 21.81 7.06
C ALA A 105 -19.77 22.78 7.27
N ASP A 106 -19.54 23.19 8.52
CA ASP A 106 -18.23 23.69 8.92
C ASP A 106 -17.23 22.54 8.73
N ASN A 107 -16.44 22.58 7.66
CA ASN A 107 -15.41 21.59 7.36
C ASN A 107 -14.45 21.45 8.56
N GLU A 108 -14.66 20.38 9.35
CA GLU A 108 -13.81 19.98 10.46
C GLU A 108 -12.35 19.77 10.01
N PRO A 109 -11.38 19.71 10.95
CA PRO A 109 -9.97 19.58 10.61
C PRO A 109 -9.71 18.42 9.63
N ILE A 110 -8.93 18.69 8.57
CA ILE A 110 -8.57 17.72 7.51
C ILE A 110 -8.06 16.39 8.08
N ILE A 111 -7.44 16.42 9.27
CA ILE A 111 -7.08 15.24 10.04
C ILE A 111 -7.65 15.38 11.46
N PRO A 112 -8.56 14.50 11.90
CA PRO A 112 -9.12 14.56 13.25
C PRO A 112 -8.06 14.20 14.29
N THR A 113 -8.06 14.91 15.42
CA THR A 113 -7.21 14.60 16.58
C THR A 113 -7.91 13.61 17.50
N LYS A 114 -7.19 12.58 17.96
CA LYS A 114 -7.70 11.59 18.93
C LYS A 114 -6.91 11.66 20.23
N GLU A 115 -7.59 11.51 21.37
CA GLU A 115 -6.91 11.35 22.66
C GLU A 115 -6.12 10.04 22.72
N PRO A 116 -4.89 10.03 23.28
CA PRO A 116 -4.11 8.81 23.41
C PRO A 116 -4.83 7.82 24.33
N THR A 117 -5.06 6.59 23.84
CA THR A 117 -5.49 5.47 24.67
C THR A 117 -4.37 5.15 25.66
N ARG A 118 -4.56 5.47 26.94
CA ARG A 118 -3.59 5.13 27.99
C ARG A 118 -3.44 3.60 28.05
N PRO A 119 -2.23 3.04 28.01
CA PRO A 119 -2.05 1.63 28.29
C PRO A 119 -2.47 1.36 29.74
N GLU A 120 -3.36 0.40 29.95
CA GLU A 120 -3.66 -0.10 31.29
C GLU A 120 -2.40 -0.81 31.82
N LEU A 121 -1.84 -0.27 32.91
CA LEU A 121 -0.74 -0.92 33.60
C LEU A 121 -1.28 -2.22 34.20
N ALA A 122 -0.87 -3.36 33.64
CA ALA A 122 -1.09 -4.65 34.27
C ALA A 122 -0.41 -4.65 35.65
N THR A 123 -1.21 -4.68 36.71
CA THR A 123 -0.72 -4.98 38.05
C THR A 123 -0.27 -6.44 38.06
N VAL A 124 1.05 -6.66 38.14
CA VAL A 124 1.60 -7.98 38.44
C VAL A 124 1.21 -8.28 39.90
N GLN A 125 0.32 -9.25 40.11
CA GLN A 125 0.02 -9.82 41.43
C GLN A 125 1.07 -10.87 41.80
#